data_AF-A0A525KV52-F1
#
_entry.id   AF-A0A525KV52-F1
#
_cell.length_a   1.000
_cell.length_b   1.000
_cell.length_c   1.000
_cell.angle_alpha   90.00
_cell.angle_beta   90.00
_cell.angle_gamma   90.00
#
_symmetry.space_group_name_H-M   'P 1'
#
loop_
_entity.id
_entity.type
_entity.pdbx_description
1 polymer ?
#
loop_
_entity_poly.entity_id
_entity_poly.type
_entity_poly.pdbx_seq_one_letter_code
_entity_poly.pdbx_strand_id
1 'polypeptide(L)'
;MAGASLISLPDLGAALAGLSALSTAAFGLLDASKALWGGVSNFGRGHLHAALTPYAPALDVALGAGAWWPAVLTNWIAGVPKADQKAKAQALIKLGLTPATAPAIAAAAQVDARALSAVTAKLRTGAKLTAADLDVLGRMNAVIDVQLDAAFEAADQQYLNACRLLAGLVAVGLAIAAWGLWPTAADNPRPSVWTAIAVGLLAVPLAPIAKDLTSGLSAAMKALKAASKV
;
A
#
# COMPACT_ATOMS: atom_id res chain seq x y z
N MET A 1 -27.88 -41.49 11.70
CA MET A 1 -28.41 -40.42 10.82
C MET A 1 -27.85 -39.11 11.34
N ALA A 2 -26.83 -38.56 10.68
CA ALA A 2 -26.22 -37.30 11.07
C ALA A 2 -27.20 -36.17 10.68
N GLY A 3 -27.82 -35.53 11.68
CA GLY A 3 -28.63 -34.35 11.46
C GLY A 3 -27.74 -33.24 10.92
N ALA A 4 -28.05 -32.74 9.73
CA ALA A 4 -27.47 -31.50 9.24
C ALA A 4 -27.89 -30.39 10.21
N SER A 5 -26.97 -29.96 11.07
CA SER A 5 -27.15 -28.74 11.85
C SER A 5 -27.20 -27.57 10.88
N LEU A 6 -28.41 -27.19 10.47
CA LEU A 6 -28.66 -25.96 9.75
C LEU A 6 -28.18 -24.81 10.63
N ILE A 7 -27.09 -24.15 10.22
CA ILE A 7 -26.61 -22.92 10.85
C ILE A 7 -27.77 -21.94 10.88
N SER A 8 -28.17 -21.49 12.07
CA SER A 8 -29.27 -20.54 12.18
C SER A 8 -28.80 -19.16 11.67
N LEU A 9 -29.72 -18.41 11.03
CA LEU A 9 -29.44 -17.05 10.54
C LEU A 9 -28.87 -16.12 11.63
N PRO A 10 -29.35 -16.17 12.89
CA PRO A 10 -28.73 -15.44 14.00
C PRO A 10 -27.28 -15.86 14.29
N ASP A 11 -26.97 -17.17 14.29
CA ASP A 11 -25.61 -17.67 14.55
C ASP A 11 -24.62 -17.25 13.46
N LEU A 12 -25.08 -17.23 12.20
CA LEU A 12 -24.28 -16.73 11.08
C LEU A 12 -24.04 -15.22 11.20
N GLY A 13 -25.04 -14.45 11.61
CA GLY A 13 -24.91 -13.01 11.85
C GLY A 13 -23.90 -12.70 12.95
N ALA A 14 -23.95 -13.45 14.06
CA ALA A 14 -22.98 -13.35 15.15
C ALA A 14 -21.56 -13.73 14.69
N ALA A 15 -21.41 -14.78 13.88
CA ALA A 15 -20.12 -15.19 13.31
C ALA A 15 -19.53 -14.11 12.39
N LEU A 16 -20.32 -13.53 11.48
CA LEU A 16 -19.88 -12.45 10.58
C LEU A 16 -19.48 -11.18 11.34
N ALA A 17 -20.25 -10.82 12.38
CA ALA A 17 -19.92 -9.70 13.25
C ALA A 17 -18.59 -9.95 14.00
N GLY A 18 -18.39 -11.16 14.53
CA GLY A 18 -17.14 -11.55 15.20
C GLY A 18 -15.93 -11.49 14.27
N LEU A 19 -16.05 -12.01 13.03
CA LEU A 19 -14.98 -11.93 12.03
C LEU A 19 -14.64 -10.47 11.68
N SER A 20 -15.65 -9.63 11.51
CA SER A 20 -15.47 -8.20 11.19
C SER A 20 -14.80 -7.43 12.33
N ALA A 21 -15.17 -7.74 13.58
CA ALA A 21 -14.56 -7.17 14.77
C ALA A 21 -13.09 -7.61 14.92
N LEU A 22 -12.79 -8.90 14.70
CA LEU A 22 -11.44 -9.45 14.75
C LEU A 22 -10.53 -8.82 13.70
N SER A 23 -11.01 -8.65 12.47
CA SER A 23 -10.29 -7.94 11.40
C SER A 23 -10.01 -6.48 11.76
N THR A 24 -11.01 -5.78 12.32
CA THR A 24 -10.85 -4.38 12.76
C THR A 24 -9.81 -4.25 13.87
N ALA A 25 -9.86 -5.15 14.87
CA ALA A 25 -8.89 -5.18 15.97
C ALA A 25 -7.46 -5.47 15.46
N ALA A 26 -7.31 -6.39 14.52
CA ALA A 26 -6.02 -6.69 13.90
C ALA A 26 -5.43 -5.46 13.18
N PHE A 27 -6.23 -4.73 12.39
CA PHE A 27 -5.79 -3.49 11.76
C PHE A 27 -5.48 -2.37 12.75
N GLY A 28 -6.27 -2.22 13.81
CA GLY A 28 -5.99 -1.24 14.86
C GLY A 28 -4.62 -1.49 15.51
N LEU A 29 -4.27 -2.77 15.73
CA LEU A 29 -2.97 -3.14 16.27
C LEU A 29 -1.83 -2.89 15.27
N LEU A 30 -2.05 -3.14 13.99
CA LEU A 30 -1.07 -2.80 12.95
C LEU A 30 -0.85 -1.30 12.82
N ASP A 31 -1.91 -0.49 12.91
CA ASP A 31 -1.78 0.96 12.85
C ASP A 31 -1.01 1.48 14.07
N ALA A 32 -1.29 0.93 15.26
CA ALA A 32 -0.53 1.22 16.47
C ALA A 32 0.97 0.87 16.36
N SER A 33 1.33 -0.12 15.52
CA SER A 33 2.73 -0.48 15.27
C SER A 33 3.54 0.65 14.62
N LYS A 34 2.90 1.65 14.00
CA LYS A 34 3.60 2.83 13.45
C LYS A 34 4.37 3.61 14.51
N ALA A 35 3.93 3.56 15.77
CA ALA A 35 4.65 4.16 16.90
C ALA A 35 6.05 3.53 17.12
N LEU A 36 6.27 2.31 16.61
CA LEU A 36 7.54 1.59 16.69
C LEU A 36 8.25 1.68 15.32
N TRP A 37 9.10 2.70 15.15
CA TRP A 37 9.96 2.89 13.98
C TRP A 37 9.24 2.97 12.63
N GLY A 38 8.01 3.50 12.60
CA GLY A 38 7.20 3.59 11.38
C GLY A 38 6.48 2.30 11.01
N GLY A 39 6.64 1.22 11.79
CA GLY A 39 5.84 -0.01 11.68
C GLY A 39 5.79 -0.60 10.27
N VAL A 40 4.59 -1.01 9.86
CA VAL A 40 4.30 -1.59 8.54
C VAL A 40 4.55 -0.60 7.39
N SER A 41 4.62 0.71 7.66
CA SER A 41 4.95 1.71 6.64
C SER A 41 6.40 1.63 6.14
N ASN A 42 7.25 0.76 6.71
CA ASN A 42 8.57 0.47 6.15
C ASN A 42 8.53 -0.43 4.90
N PHE A 43 7.44 -1.15 4.66
CA PHE A 43 7.26 -1.92 3.43
C PHE A 43 7.04 -0.96 2.24
N GLY A 44 7.55 -1.31 1.05
CA GLY A 44 7.46 -0.47 -0.14
C GLY A 44 8.60 0.54 -0.33
N ARG A 45 9.33 0.90 0.74
CA ARG A 45 10.42 1.91 0.67
C ARG A 45 11.52 1.57 -0.34
N GLY A 46 11.80 0.28 -0.55
CA GLY A 46 12.82 -0.16 -1.50
C GLY A 46 12.52 0.25 -2.95
N HIS A 47 11.25 0.17 -3.37
CA HIS A 47 10.82 0.60 -4.69
C HIS A 47 10.99 2.11 -4.89
N LEU A 48 10.61 2.90 -3.87
CA LEU A 48 10.78 4.35 -3.89
C LEU A 48 12.25 4.76 -3.94
N HIS A 49 13.08 4.14 -3.10
CA HIS A 49 14.52 4.41 -3.07
C HIS A 49 15.16 4.08 -4.42
N ALA A 50 14.87 2.90 -4.98
CA ALA A 50 15.42 2.46 -6.25
C ALA A 50 15.03 3.39 -7.41
N ALA A 51 13.78 3.88 -7.44
CA ALA A 51 13.30 4.77 -8.49
C ALA A 51 13.86 6.19 -8.40
N LEU A 52 14.14 6.68 -7.19
CA LEU A 52 14.64 8.04 -6.98
C LEU A 52 16.17 8.14 -6.95
N THR A 53 16.87 7.04 -6.65
CA THR A 53 18.35 7.00 -6.63
C THR A 53 19.00 7.51 -7.93
N PRO A 54 18.51 7.15 -9.14
CA PRO A 54 19.04 7.70 -10.40
C PRO A 54 18.94 9.24 -10.49
N TYR A 55 18.00 9.84 -9.77
CA TYR A 55 17.80 11.29 -9.69
C TYR A 55 18.45 11.93 -8.46
N ALA A 56 19.17 11.16 -7.64
CA ALA A 56 19.78 11.65 -6.40
C ALA A 56 20.64 12.92 -6.58
N PRO A 57 21.48 13.06 -7.64
CA PRO A 57 22.25 14.29 -7.83
C PRO A 57 21.38 15.54 -7.97
N ALA A 58 20.22 15.43 -8.63
CA ALA A 58 19.28 16.53 -8.77
C ALA A 58 18.55 16.81 -7.45
N LEU A 59 18.13 15.75 -6.77
CA LEU A 59 17.47 15.85 -5.48
C LEU A 59 18.39 16.47 -4.40
N ASP A 60 19.68 16.13 -4.42
CA ASP A 60 20.70 16.71 -3.54
C ASP A 60 20.94 18.19 -3.83
N VAL A 61 20.89 18.61 -5.10
CA VAL A 61 20.93 20.05 -5.46
C VAL A 61 19.68 20.77 -4.96
N ALA A 62 18.51 20.13 -5.02
CA ALA A 62 17.23 20.75 -4.65
C ALA A 62 17.02 20.87 -3.12
N LEU A 63 17.46 19.88 -2.34
CA LEU A 63 17.20 19.80 -0.89
C LEU A 63 18.46 19.90 -0.01
N GLY A 64 19.65 19.84 -0.60
CA GLY A 64 20.90 19.62 0.10
C GLY A 64 21.31 18.15 0.11
N ALA A 65 22.62 17.91 0.12
CA ALA A 65 23.21 16.58 0.03
C ALA A 65 22.69 15.65 1.14
N GLY A 66 22.12 14.52 0.76
CA GLY A 66 21.60 13.49 1.66
C GLY A 66 20.22 13.79 2.28
N ALA A 67 19.62 14.94 2.00
CA ALA A 67 18.34 15.34 2.61
C ALA A 67 17.11 14.73 1.92
N TRP A 68 17.24 14.26 0.67
CA TRP A 68 16.10 13.85 -0.14
C TRP A 68 15.44 12.56 0.35
N TRP A 69 16.23 11.56 0.76
CA TRP A 69 15.67 10.27 1.16
C TRP A 69 14.85 10.36 2.45
N PRO A 70 15.34 11.01 3.53
CA PRO A 70 14.51 11.29 4.70
C PRO A 70 13.22 12.04 4.37
N ALA A 71 13.28 13.06 3.50
CA ALA A 71 12.10 13.85 3.12
C ALA A 71 11.02 13.01 2.42
N VAL A 72 11.43 12.11 1.52
CA VAL A 72 10.51 11.18 0.83
C VAL A 72 9.95 10.16 1.83
N LEU A 73 10.82 9.58 2.66
CA LEU A 73 10.43 8.56 3.62
C LEU A 73 9.44 9.09 4.67
N THR A 74 9.61 10.33 5.14
CA THR A 74 8.68 10.97 6.06
C THR A 74 7.28 11.14 5.45
N ASN A 75 7.19 11.59 4.19
CA ASN A 75 5.90 11.71 3.51
C ASN A 75 5.23 10.34 3.28
N TRP A 76 6.03 9.32 2.97
CA TRP A 76 5.56 7.95 2.81
C TRP A 76 5.00 7.39 4.13
N ILE A 77 5.75 7.50 5.23
CA ILE A 77 5.33 7.03 6.55
C ILE A 77 4.10 7.80 7.05
N ALA A 78 4.02 9.11 6.78
CA ALA A 78 2.87 9.94 7.12
C ALA A 78 1.61 9.62 6.29
N GLY A 79 1.71 8.79 5.24
CA GLY A 79 0.57 8.41 4.41
C GLY A 79 0.05 9.58 3.55
N VAL A 80 0.93 10.48 3.12
CA VAL A 80 0.57 11.58 2.20
C VAL A 80 -0.05 11.00 0.91
N PRO A 81 -1.06 11.63 0.29
CA PRO A 81 -1.64 11.12 -0.95
C PRO A 81 -0.58 10.86 -2.04
N LYS A 82 -0.69 9.72 -2.73
CA LYS A 82 0.28 9.30 -3.77
C LYS A 82 0.52 10.38 -4.82
N ALA A 83 -0.54 11.03 -5.30
CA ALA A 83 -0.46 12.10 -6.28
C ALA A 83 0.41 13.27 -5.79
N ASP A 84 0.24 13.66 -4.52
CA ASP A 84 1.02 14.74 -3.91
C ASP A 84 2.49 14.35 -3.74
N GLN A 85 2.76 13.11 -3.31
CA GLN A 85 4.13 12.60 -3.18
C GLN A 85 4.85 12.58 -4.52
N LYS A 86 4.19 12.08 -5.58
CA LYS A 86 4.72 12.09 -6.96
C LYS A 86 4.99 13.51 -7.45
N ALA A 87 4.02 14.42 -7.28
CA ALA A 87 4.17 15.80 -7.70
C ALA A 87 5.33 16.50 -6.99
N LYS A 88 5.51 16.27 -5.68
CA LYS A 88 6.65 16.79 -4.91
C LYS A 88 7.98 16.22 -5.43
N ALA A 89 8.07 14.91 -5.64
CA ALA A 89 9.28 14.29 -6.19
C ALA A 89 9.64 14.87 -7.57
N GLN A 90 8.67 15.00 -8.48
CA GLN A 90 8.87 15.62 -9.78
C GLN A 90 9.31 17.08 -9.68
N ALA A 91 8.68 17.86 -8.81
CA ALA A 91 9.03 19.25 -8.58
C ALA A 91 10.47 19.39 -8.07
N LEU A 92 10.90 18.52 -7.16
CA LEU A 92 12.27 18.50 -6.65
C LEU A 92 13.30 18.10 -7.72
N ILE A 93 13.00 17.08 -8.53
CA ILE A 93 13.88 16.68 -9.65
C ILE A 93 14.03 17.86 -10.64
N LYS A 94 12.92 18.54 -10.96
CA LYS A 94 12.92 19.73 -11.83
C LYS A 94 13.64 20.92 -11.20
N LEU A 95 13.50 21.14 -9.90
CA LEU A 95 14.20 22.19 -9.17
C LEU A 95 15.71 21.95 -9.18
N GLY A 96 16.11 20.68 -9.08
CA GLY A 96 17.49 20.22 -9.17
C GLY A 96 18.04 20.12 -10.59
N LEU A 97 17.26 20.44 -11.63
CA LEU A 97 17.67 20.36 -13.03
C LEU A 97 18.62 21.53 -13.36
N THR A 98 19.91 21.24 -13.43
CA THR A 98 20.98 22.19 -13.71
C THR A 98 21.90 21.62 -14.79
N PRO A 99 22.79 22.42 -15.41
CA PRO A 99 23.77 21.88 -16.35
C PRO A 99 24.66 20.77 -15.75
N ALA A 100 24.89 20.79 -14.43
CA ALA A 100 25.69 19.78 -13.74
C ALA A 100 24.93 18.46 -13.53
N THR A 101 23.61 18.51 -13.32
CA THR A 101 22.77 17.34 -13.03
C THR A 101 22.04 16.80 -14.26
N ALA A 102 21.96 17.59 -15.35
CA ALA A 102 21.31 17.23 -16.60
C ALA A 102 21.80 15.90 -17.19
N PRO A 103 23.11 15.56 -17.20
CA PRO A 103 23.55 14.27 -17.72
C PRO A 103 23.00 13.07 -16.93
N ALA A 104 22.94 13.18 -15.60
CA ALA A 104 22.41 12.13 -14.74
C ALA A 104 20.88 11.96 -14.94
N ILE A 105 20.14 13.07 -14.98
CA ILE A 105 18.70 13.05 -15.28
C ILE A 105 18.45 12.49 -16.68
N ALA A 106 19.26 12.86 -17.68
CA ALA A 106 19.10 12.38 -19.04
C ALA A 106 19.29 10.87 -19.15
N ALA A 107 20.31 10.33 -18.48
CA ALA A 107 20.54 8.89 -18.41
C ALA A 107 19.38 8.16 -17.72
N ALA A 108 18.89 8.69 -16.60
CA ALA A 108 17.76 8.10 -15.87
C ALA A 108 16.44 8.17 -16.66
N ALA A 109 16.19 9.29 -17.35
CA ALA A 109 14.98 9.52 -18.15
C ALA A 109 15.10 9.05 -19.60
N GLN A 110 16.21 8.41 -19.99
CA GLN A 110 16.45 7.90 -21.34
C GLN A 110 16.26 8.96 -22.44
N VAL A 111 16.73 10.19 -22.20
CA VAL A 111 16.71 11.29 -23.17
C VAL A 111 18.13 11.70 -23.57
N ASP A 112 18.26 12.45 -24.66
CA ASP A 112 19.57 12.92 -25.13
C ASP A 112 20.21 13.88 -24.11
N ALA A 113 21.35 13.47 -23.55
CA ALA A 113 22.05 14.21 -22.50
C ALA A 113 22.59 15.57 -22.97
N ARG A 114 23.00 15.66 -24.24
CA ARG A 114 23.56 16.90 -24.81
C ARG A 114 22.45 17.91 -25.05
N ALA A 115 21.31 17.45 -25.56
CA ALA A 115 20.11 18.25 -25.76
C ALA A 115 19.57 18.73 -24.42
N LEU A 116 19.40 17.84 -23.42
CA LEU A 116 18.92 18.26 -22.10
C LEU A 116 19.88 19.26 -21.45
N SER A 117 21.19 19.04 -21.53
CA SER A 117 22.19 19.99 -21.02
C SER A 117 22.08 21.36 -21.71
N ALA A 118 21.90 21.41 -23.03
CA ALA A 118 21.70 22.65 -23.76
C ALA A 118 20.40 23.37 -23.33
N VAL A 119 19.31 22.62 -23.09
CA VAL A 119 18.06 23.18 -22.57
C VAL A 119 18.25 23.76 -21.17
N THR A 120 18.93 23.04 -20.27
CA THR A 120 19.18 23.56 -18.91
C THR A 120 20.04 24.83 -18.91
N ALA A 121 20.99 24.95 -19.86
CA ALA A 121 21.76 26.17 -20.02
C ALA A 121 20.87 27.36 -20.43
N LYS A 122 19.91 27.15 -21.35
CA LYS A 122 18.92 28.16 -21.74
C LYS A 122 17.99 28.55 -20.59
N LEU A 123 17.51 27.56 -19.82
CA LEU A 123 16.68 27.80 -18.63
C LEU A 123 17.41 28.68 -17.60
N ARG A 124 18.70 28.43 -17.38
CA ARG A 124 19.53 29.21 -16.45
C ARG A 124 19.75 30.65 -16.90
N THR A 125 19.89 30.90 -18.21
CA THR A 125 20.13 32.24 -18.76
C THR A 125 18.85 33.00 -19.10
N GLY A 126 17.68 32.38 -18.95
CA GLY A 126 16.40 32.95 -19.39
C GLY A 126 16.26 33.05 -20.91
N ALA A 127 17.07 32.31 -21.67
CA ALA A 127 17.00 32.31 -23.13
C ALA A 127 15.70 31.65 -23.63
N LYS A 128 15.20 32.11 -24.78
CA LYS A 128 13.97 31.58 -25.37
C LYS A 128 14.12 30.09 -25.71
N LEU A 129 13.20 29.28 -25.19
CA LEU A 129 13.10 27.86 -25.54
C LEU A 129 12.47 27.69 -26.91
N THR A 130 13.01 26.76 -27.69
CA THR A 130 12.50 26.34 -29.00
C THR A 130 11.53 25.16 -28.85
N ALA A 131 10.80 24.83 -29.92
CA ALA A 131 9.94 23.64 -29.94
C ALA A 131 10.73 22.35 -29.65
N ALA A 132 11.95 22.23 -30.17
CA ALA A 132 12.83 21.08 -29.91
C ALA A 132 13.25 21.01 -28.44
N ASP A 133 13.51 22.15 -27.79
CA ASP A 133 13.83 22.19 -26.36
C ASP A 133 12.65 21.71 -25.51
N LEU A 134 11.43 22.11 -25.88
CA LEU A 134 10.20 21.69 -25.20
C LEU A 134 9.91 20.19 -25.41
N ASP A 135 10.18 19.63 -26.59
CA ASP A 135 10.05 18.18 -26.84
C ASP A 135 10.95 17.36 -25.89
N VAL A 136 12.21 17.79 -25.72
CA VAL A 136 13.15 17.13 -24.81
C VAL A 136 12.66 17.17 -23.36
N LEU A 137 12.20 18.34 -22.89
CA LEU A 137 11.62 18.47 -21.54
C LEU A 137 10.34 17.66 -21.38
N GLY A 138 9.51 17.60 -22.42
CA GLY A 138 8.28 16.81 -22.45
C GLY A 138 8.55 15.32 -22.29
N ARG A 139 9.49 14.77 -23.09
CA ARG A 139 9.92 13.36 -23.00
C ARG A 139 10.51 13.03 -21.64
N MET A 140 11.40 13.88 -21.14
CA MET A 140 11.99 13.73 -19.81
C MET A 140 10.89 13.64 -18.74
N ASN A 141 9.94 14.59 -18.74
CA ASN A 141 8.86 14.61 -17.76
C ASN A 141 7.96 13.38 -17.87
N ALA A 142 7.62 12.94 -19.08
CA ALA A 142 6.79 11.76 -19.29
C ALA A 142 7.47 10.49 -18.76
N VAL A 143 8.77 10.33 -19.00
CA VAL A 143 9.51 9.16 -18.49
C VAL A 143 9.62 9.19 -16.97
N ILE A 144 9.95 10.34 -16.38
CA ILE A 144 10.00 10.50 -14.92
C ILE A 144 8.63 10.18 -14.31
N ASP A 145 7.54 10.65 -14.91
CA ASP A 145 6.18 10.38 -14.42
C ASP A 145 5.84 8.89 -14.41
N VAL A 146 6.12 8.19 -15.50
CA VAL A 146 5.89 6.74 -15.61
C VAL A 146 6.74 5.96 -14.61
N GLN A 147 8.03 6.31 -14.45
CA GLN A 147 8.91 5.64 -13.49
C GLN A 147 8.43 5.84 -12.04
N LEU A 148 8.05 7.07 -11.68
CA LEU A 148 7.50 7.34 -10.35
C LEU A 148 6.15 6.65 -10.17
N ASP A 149 5.30 6.59 -11.19
CA ASP A 149 4.00 5.91 -11.09
C ASP A 149 4.18 4.43 -10.75
N ALA A 150 5.01 3.74 -11.54
CA ALA A 150 5.32 2.34 -11.34
C ALA A 150 5.95 2.08 -9.96
N ALA A 151 6.84 2.96 -9.50
CA ALA A 151 7.50 2.82 -8.21
C ALA A 151 6.55 3.01 -7.02
N PHE A 152 5.70 4.04 -7.06
CA PHE A 152 4.72 4.29 -6.00
C PHE A 152 3.62 3.22 -5.99
N GLU A 153 3.22 2.70 -7.15
CA GLU A 153 2.29 1.58 -7.25
C GLU A 153 2.89 0.29 -6.68
N ALA A 154 4.13 -0.05 -7.03
CA ALA A 154 4.81 -1.21 -6.48
C ALA A 154 5.02 -1.09 -4.96
N ALA A 155 5.37 0.12 -4.47
CA ALA A 155 5.50 0.38 -3.05
C ALA A 155 4.18 0.18 -2.30
N ASP A 156 3.07 0.70 -2.84
CA ASP A 156 1.74 0.55 -2.25
C ASP A 156 1.27 -0.90 -2.25
N GLN A 157 1.48 -1.63 -3.34
CA GLN A 157 1.18 -3.06 -3.42
C GLN A 157 1.96 -3.86 -2.38
N GLN A 158 3.27 -3.58 -2.22
CA GLN A 158 4.08 -4.24 -1.20
C GLN A 158 3.60 -3.92 0.22
N TYR A 159 3.26 -2.66 0.49
CA TYR A 159 2.67 -2.23 1.76
C TYR A 159 1.35 -2.94 2.04
N LEU A 160 0.42 -2.96 1.10
CA LEU A 160 -0.89 -3.62 1.24
C LEU A 160 -0.73 -5.14 1.45
N ASN A 161 0.18 -5.78 0.73
CA ASN A 161 0.46 -7.20 0.91
C ASN A 161 1.04 -7.50 2.31
N ALA A 162 1.94 -6.64 2.80
CA ALA A 162 2.49 -6.76 4.15
C ALA A 162 1.40 -6.51 5.21
N CYS A 163 0.57 -5.49 5.05
CA CYS A 163 -0.59 -5.24 5.92
C CYS A 163 -1.52 -6.45 5.99
N ARG A 164 -1.85 -7.06 4.85
CA ARG A 164 -2.72 -8.26 4.80
C ARG A 164 -2.08 -9.45 5.52
N LEU A 165 -0.80 -9.71 5.28
CA LEU A 165 -0.07 -10.80 5.91
C LEU A 165 -0.01 -10.62 7.42
N LEU A 166 0.44 -9.45 7.88
CA LEU A 166 0.58 -9.15 9.30
C LEU A 166 -0.77 -9.10 10.01
N ALA A 167 -1.80 -8.56 9.36
CA ALA A 167 -3.16 -8.55 9.93
C ALA A 167 -3.68 -9.97 10.08
N GLY A 168 -3.39 -10.84 9.11
CA GLY A 168 -3.70 -12.26 9.18
C GLY A 168 -3.02 -12.95 10.37
N LEU A 169 -1.73 -12.70 10.57
CA LEU A 169 -0.99 -13.24 11.72
C LEU A 169 -1.56 -12.74 13.05
N VAL A 170 -1.88 -11.45 13.14
CA VAL A 170 -2.51 -10.87 14.34
C VAL A 170 -3.89 -11.45 14.58
N ALA A 171 -4.73 -11.60 13.54
CA ALA A 171 -6.06 -12.19 13.65
C ALA A 171 -6.00 -13.65 14.14
N VAL A 172 -5.07 -14.44 13.63
CA VAL A 172 -4.82 -15.81 14.12
C VAL A 172 -4.34 -15.79 15.57
N GLY A 173 -3.42 -14.90 15.94
CA GLY A 173 -2.94 -14.76 17.32
C GLY A 173 -4.06 -14.39 18.29
N LEU A 174 -4.92 -13.44 17.92
CA LEU A 174 -6.08 -13.02 18.70
C LEU A 174 -7.13 -14.14 18.82
N ALA A 175 -7.38 -14.91 17.76
CA ALA A 175 -8.29 -16.05 17.80
C ALA A 175 -7.76 -17.17 18.72
N ILE A 176 -6.45 -17.44 18.70
CA ILE A 176 -5.81 -18.38 19.63
C ILE A 176 -5.87 -17.87 21.08
N ALA A 177 -5.67 -16.57 21.30
CA ALA A 177 -5.81 -15.97 22.62
C ALA A 177 -7.25 -16.10 23.16
N ALA A 178 -8.25 -15.81 22.33
CA ALA A 178 -9.66 -16.01 22.67
C ALA A 178 -9.98 -17.48 23.00
N TRP A 179 -9.40 -18.42 22.25
CA TRP A 179 -9.49 -19.85 22.54
C TRP A 179 -8.85 -20.23 23.89
N GLY A 180 -7.69 -19.64 24.22
CA GLY A 180 -7.02 -19.84 25.51
C GLY A 180 -7.83 -19.34 26.71
N LEU A 181 -8.62 -18.29 26.51
CA LEU A 181 -9.54 -17.71 27.50
C LEU A 181 -10.92 -18.39 27.50
N TRP A 182 -11.16 -19.36 26.62
CA TRP A 182 -12.49 -19.98 26.48
C TRP A 182 -12.90 -20.73 27.76
N PRO A 183 -14.08 -20.45 28.32
CA PRO A 183 -14.55 -21.10 29.55
C PRO A 183 -14.78 -22.59 29.32
N THR A 184 -14.27 -23.44 30.21
CA THR A 184 -14.47 -24.89 30.18
C THR A 184 -15.63 -25.27 31.09
N ALA A 185 -16.86 -25.03 30.64
CA ALA A 185 -18.07 -25.52 31.29
C ALA A 185 -18.53 -26.82 30.62
N ALA A 186 -19.21 -27.71 31.37
CA ALA A 186 -19.73 -28.97 30.85
C ALA A 186 -20.66 -28.80 29.63
N ASP A 187 -21.35 -27.65 29.58
CA ASP A 187 -22.35 -27.33 28.56
C ASP A 187 -21.77 -26.56 27.37
N ASN A 188 -20.50 -26.14 27.46
CA ASN A 188 -19.80 -25.40 26.42
C ASN A 188 -18.32 -25.86 26.34
N PRO A 189 -18.08 -27.08 25.82
CA PRO A 189 -16.74 -27.61 25.72
C PRO A 189 -15.87 -26.71 24.85
N ARG A 190 -14.62 -26.51 25.27
CA ARG A 190 -13.65 -25.73 24.51
C ARG A 190 -13.51 -26.35 23.10
N PRO A 191 -13.70 -25.55 22.03
CA PRO A 191 -13.57 -26.06 20.68
C PRO A 191 -12.10 -26.43 20.39
N SER A 192 -11.83 -27.15 19.29
CA SER A 192 -10.45 -27.52 18.95
C SER A 192 -9.57 -26.28 18.69
N VAL A 193 -8.26 -26.37 18.91
CA VAL A 193 -7.35 -25.26 18.55
C VAL A 193 -7.37 -24.98 17.03
N TRP A 194 -7.64 -26.01 16.22
CA TRP A 194 -7.77 -25.90 14.76
C TRP A 194 -8.93 -25.00 14.34
N THR A 195 -10.05 -24.99 15.08
CA THR A 195 -11.16 -24.08 14.79
C THR A 195 -10.79 -22.63 15.09
N ALA A 196 -9.96 -22.36 16.11
CA ALA A 196 -9.47 -21.01 16.39
C ALA A 196 -8.53 -20.51 15.29
N ILE A 197 -7.64 -21.37 14.80
CA ILE A 197 -6.77 -21.07 13.65
C ILE A 197 -7.61 -20.80 12.40
N ALA A 198 -8.62 -21.64 12.11
CA ALA A 198 -9.51 -21.45 10.98
C ALA A 198 -10.29 -20.12 11.08
N VAL A 199 -10.81 -19.76 12.26
CA VAL A 199 -11.48 -18.47 12.50
C VAL A 199 -10.53 -17.30 12.27
N GLY A 200 -9.30 -17.38 12.76
CA GLY A 200 -8.28 -16.36 12.53
C GLY A 200 -7.89 -16.20 11.06
N LEU A 201 -7.76 -17.31 10.32
CA LEU A 201 -7.49 -17.30 8.88
C LEU A 201 -8.67 -16.76 8.07
N LEU A 202 -9.90 -17.10 8.46
CA LEU A 202 -11.13 -16.55 7.86
C LEU A 202 -11.31 -15.06 8.17
N ALA A 203 -10.74 -14.58 9.28
CA ALA A 203 -10.74 -13.18 9.66
C ALA A 203 -9.57 -12.37 9.05
N VAL A 204 -8.65 -13.01 8.31
CA VAL A 204 -7.62 -12.30 7.55
C VAL A 204 -8.33 -11.28 6.66
N PRO A 205 -7.95 -9.99 6.72
CA PRO A 205 -8.65 -8.96 5.98
C PRO A 205 -8.46 -9.11 4.48
N LEU A 206 -9.43 -9.78 3.89
CA LEU A 206 -9.68 -9.88 2.48
C LEU A 206 -10.27 -8.54 1.99
N ALA A 207 -9.67 -7.37 2.21
CA ALA A 207 -10.37 -6.09 1.91
C ALA A 207 -11.00 -5.99 0.49
N PRO A 208 -10.40 -6.51 -0.60
CA PRO A 208 -11.06 -6.62 -1.90
C PRO A 208 -12.01 -7.83 -1.99
N ILE A 209 -11.59 -9.00 -1.50
CA ILE A 209 -12.32 -10.27 -1.65
C ILE A 209 -13.53 -10.35 -0.71
N ALA A 210 -13.49 -9.73 0.46
CA ALA A 210 -14.54 -9.72 1.46
C ALA A 210 -15.79 -8.99 0.95
N LYS A 211 -15.64 -7.94 0.14
CA LYS A 211 -16.78 -7.28 -0.51
C LYS A 211 -17.46 -8.22 -1.51
N ASP A 212 -16.68 -8.91 -2.33
CA ASP A 212 -17.18 -9.86 -3.33
C ASP A 212 -17.74 -11.13 -2.69
N LEU A 213 -17.11 -11.62 -1.62
CA LEU A 213 -17.56 -12.77 -0.83
C LEU A 213 -18.82 -12.44 -0.02
N THR A 214 -18.88 -11.26 0.62
CA THR A 214 -20.06 -10.82 1.39
C THR A 214 -21.23 -10.53 0.47
N SER A 215 -21.00 -9.95 -0.71
CA SER A 215 -22.06 -9.74 -1.71
C SER A 215 -22.55 -11.06 -2.31
N GLY A 216 -21.64 -11.98 -2.67
CA GLY A 216 -21.99 -13.33 -3.13
C GLY A 216 -22.73 -14.17 -2.07
N LEU A 217 -22.28 -14.13 -0.82
CA LEU A 217 -22.93 -14.79 0.31
C LEU A 217 -24.31 -14.18 0.60
N SER A 218 -24.43 -12.86 0.55
CA SER A 218 -25.72 -12.16 0.69
C SER A 218 -26.70 -12.54 -0.40
N ALA A 219 -26.23 -12.70 -1.65
CA ALA A 219 -27.04 -13.17 -2.76
C ALA A 219 -27.49 -14.63 -2.56
N ALA A 220 -26.58 -15.51 -2.15
CA ALA A 220 -26.89 -16.91 -1.84
C ALA A 220 -27.90 -17.05 -0.68
N MET A 221 -27.77 -16.26 0.38
CA MET A 221 -28.72 -16.25 1.50
C MET A 221 -30.12 -15.77 1.08
N LYS A 222 -30.20 -14.75 0.22
CA LYS A 222 -31.48 -14.30 -0.35
C LYS A 222 -32.14 -15.41 -1.18
N ALA A 223 -31.36 -16.13 -1.98
CA ALA A 223 -31.85 -17.27 -2.76
C ALA A 223 -32.32 -18.43 -1.85
N LEU A 224 -31.55 -18.77 -0.80
CA LEU A 224 -31.92 -19.81 0.15
C LEU A 224 -33.21 -19.48 0.92
N LYS A 225 -33.37 -18.22 1.36
CA LYS A 225 -34.58 -17.72 2.04
C LYS A 225 -35.80 -17.68 1.11
N ALA A 226 -35.59 -17.49 -0.20
CA ALA A 226 -36.66 -17.58 -1.18
C ALA A 226 -37.07 -19.05 -1.42
N ALA A 227 -36.10 -19.96 -1.51
CA ALA A 227 -36.34 -21.38 -1.68
C ALA A 227 -37.01 -22.04 -0.45
N SER A 228 -36.71 -21.59 0.77
CA SER A 228 -37.32 -22.11 2.00
C SER A 228 -38.76 -21.64 2.25
N LYS A 229 -39.32 -20.80 1.37
CA LYS A 229 -40.71 -20.32 1.41
C LYS A 229 -41.63 -21.02 0.40
N VAL A 230 -41.07 -21.91 -0.42
CA VAL A 230 -41.79 -22.82 -1.32
C VAL A 230 -41.90 -24.17 -0.61
#